data_AF-A0A2I7N3I4-F1
#
_entry.id   AF-A0A2I7N3I4-F1
#
_cell.length_a   1.000
_cell.length_b   1.000
_cell.length_c   1.000
_cell.angle_alpha   90.00
_cell.angle_beta   90.00
_cell.angle_gamma   90.00
#
_symmetry.space_group_name_H-M   'P 1'
#
loop_
_entity.id
_entity.type
_entity.pdbx_description
1 polymer ?
#
loop_
_entity_poly.entity_id
_entity_poly.type
_entity_poly.pdbx_seq_one_letter_code
_entity_poly.pdbx_strand_id
1 'polypeptide(L)'
;MKKFAQITILLTSVLTLVACNNNVGNQGFNQQNHPMTTDTIAAVESTPATPTPVVPAGFETDAASCTANGGKLLVGVVTDTPWYESSNDIMQGVELSHTHILVLPLAEAGSKSLYDIAADNVFATGYDQAQPLQEVPNPLNTLTPGTTIEACGITYTQTPNAQSPASQGIHFVHINNNPIVPGKTDNGWLKIVNNNGTLSDNLEANPEYLYLWN
;
A
#
# COMPACT_ATOMS: atom_id res chain seq x y z
N MET A 1 3.85 54.15 1.09
CA MET A 1 4.90 53.96 0.07
C MET A 1 5.52 52.60 0.39
N LYS A 2 5.53 51.54 -0.41
CA LYS A 2 5.52 51.33 -1.86
C LYS A 2 4.47 50.27 -2.24
N LYS A 3 3.91 50.42 -3.44
CA LYS A 3 3.02 49.49 -4.13
C LYS A 3 3.85 48.37 -4.76
N PHE A 4 3.40 47.12 -4.69
CA PHE A 4 3.63 46.13 -5.74
C PHE A 4 2.32 45.41 -6.02
N ALA A 5 2.01 45.33 -7.30
CA ALA A 5 0.77 44.86 -7.87
C ALA A 5 1.01 43.53 -8.60
N GLN A 6 -0.09 42.80 -8.82
CA GLN A 6 -0.31 41.80 -9.89
C GLN A 6 0.43 40.45 -9.70
N ILE A 7 -0.13 39.28 -10.03
CA ILE A 7 -1.17 38.90 -11.01
C ILE A 7 -2.05 37.78 -10.43
N THR A 8 -3.36 37.88 -10.63
CA THR A 8 -4.35 36.82 -10.42
C THR A 8 -4.55 36.07 -11.74
N ILE A 9 -4.40 34.75 -11.75
CA ILE A 9 -4.84 33.90 -12.88
C ILE A 9 -6.00 33.05 -12.37
N LEU A 10 -7.23 33.47 -12.69
CA LEU A 10 -8.40 32.62 -12.62
C LEU A 10 -8.40 31.73 -13.87
N LEU A 11 -8.31 30.41 -13.69
CA LEU A 11 -8.59 29.46 -14.75
C LEU A 11 -9.95 28.82 -14.46
N THR A 12 -11.01 29.41 -15.02
CA THR A 12 -12.35 28.84 -15.08
C THR A 12 -12.43 27.89 -16.28
N SER A 13 -12.36 26.58 -16.03
CA SER A 13 -12.78 25.57 -16.99
C SER A 13 -14.19 25.09 -16.65
N VAL A 14 -15.16 25.59 -17.42
CA VAL A 14 -16.54 25.12 -17.46
C VAL A 14 -16.54 23.80 -18.24
N LEU A 15 -16.80 22.67 -17.56
CA LEU A 15 -17.22 21.44 -18.24
C LEU A 15 -18.75 21.36 -18.22
N THR A 16 -19.34 21.53 -19.39
CA THR A 16 -20.74 21.20 -19.65
C THR A 16 -20.90 19.67 -19.71
N LEU A 17 -21.70 19.11 -18.80
CA LEU A 17 -22.24 17.76 -18.94
C LEU A 17 -23.23 17.75 -20.12
N VAL A 18 -22.90 17.03 -21.20
CA VAL A 18 -23.88 16.60 -22.20
C VAL A 18 -24.43 15.26 -21.74
N ALA A 19 -25.71 15.22 -21.41
CA ALA A 19 -26.45 13.99 -21.18
C ALA A 19 -26.73 13.30 -22.52
N CYS A 20 -26.13 12.12 -22.76
CA CYS A 20 -26.55 11.23 -23.84
C CYS A 20 -27.73 10.38 -23.36
N ASN A 21 -28.94 10.86 -23.62
CA ASN A 21 -30.17 10.08 -23.51
C ASN A 21 -30.47 9.48 -24.89
N ASN A 22 -30.15 8.20 -25.11
CA ASN A 22 -30.52 7.50 -26.35
C ASN A 22 -31.59 6.46 -26.06
N ASN A 23 -32.82 6.94 -26.08
CA ASN A 23 -34.01 6.14 -26.31
C ASN A 23 -34.13 6.00 -27.84
N VAL A 24 -33.86 4.82 -28.41
CA VAL A 24 -34.11 4.56 -29.83
C VAL A 24 -35.07 3.40 -29.96
N GLY A 25 -36.31 3.76 -30.25
CA GLY A 25 -37.37 2.86 -30.68
C GLY A 25 -37.01 2.18 -32.00
N ASN A 26 -37.30 0.90 -32.02
CA ASN A 26 -37.23 0.02 -33.18
C ASN A 26 -38.42 0.29 -34.11
N GLN A 27 -38.19 0.68 -35.37
CA GLN A 27 -39.10 0.48 -36.51
C GLN A 27 -38.28 0.40 -37.81
N GLY A 28 -38.55 -0.61 -38.63
CA GLY A 28 -37.79 -0.96 -39.83
C GLY A 28 -38.42 -0.54 -41.18
N PHE A 29 -37.84 -1.15 -42.24
CA PHE A 29 -38.17 -1.08 -43.69
C PHE A 29 -37.67 0.18 -44.44
N ASN A 30 -37.09 0.15 -45.66
CA ASN A 30 -36.84 -0.88 -46.67
C ASN A 30 -35.70 -0.41 -47.62
N GLN A 31 -35.16 -1.36 -48.38
CA GLN A 31 -34.01 -1.38 -49.29
C GLN A 31 -33.85 -0.23 -50.30
N GLN A 32 -32.58 0.11 -50.60
CA GLN A 32 -32.06 0.25 -51.98
C GLN A 32 -30.52 0.20 -52.00
N ASN A 33 -29.98 -0.69 -52.85
CA ASN A 33 -28.55 -0.98 -53.06
C ASN A 33 -27.80 0.21 -53.67
N HIS A 34 -26.59 0.55 -53.18
CA HIS A 34 -25.42 1.03 -53.94
C HIS A 34 -24.12 0.87 -53.08
N PRO A 35 -22.92 0.78 -53.70
CA PRO A 35 -21.82 -0.07 -53.25
C PRO A 35 -20.93 0.48 -52.12
N MET A 36 -20.29 -0.45 -51.41
CA MET A 36 -19.31 -0.24 -50.33
C MET A 36 -18.24 0.81 -50.67
N THR A 37 -18.21 1.87 -49.88
CA THR A 37 -16.97 2.54 -49.49
C THR A 37 -16.72 2.21 -48.03
N THR A 38 -15.63 1.48 -47.77
CA THR A 38 -15.13 1.18 -46.44
C THR A 38 -14.66 2.46 -45.77
N ASP A 39 -15.55 3.14 -45.06
CA ASP A 39 -15.13 4.08 -44.03
C ASP A 39 -14.54 3.28 -42.87
N THR A 40 -13.23 3.40 -42.72
CA THR A 40 -12.48 2.91 -41.57
C THR A 40 -13.06 3.56 -40.32
N ILE A 41 -13.87 2.81 -39.59
CA ILE A 41 -14.27 3.17 -38.23
C ILE A 41 -12.98 3.14 -37.42
N ALA A 42 -12.46 4.31 -37.05
CA ALA A 42 -11.35 4.45 -36.14
C ALA A 42 -11.70 3.67 -34.86
N ALA A 43 -10.93 2.62 -34.57
CA ALA A 43 -11.01 1.93 -33.30
C ALA A 43 -10.80 2.99 -32.21
N VAL A 44 -11.84 3.21 -31.41
CA VAL A 44 -11.70 3.91 -30.14
C VAL A 44 -10.69 3.09 -29.35
N GLU A 45 -9.47 3.62 -29.22
CA GLU A 45 -8.47 3.07 -28.31
C GLU A 45 -9.15 2.91 -26.95
N SER A 46 -9.39 1.67 -26.57
CA SER A 46 -9.81 1.34 -25.22
C SER A 46 -8.69 1.82 -24.32
N THR A 47 -8.98 2.80 -23.46
CA THR A 47 -8.15 3.10 -22.30
C THR A 47 -7.62 1.81 -21.71
N PRO A 48 -6.30 1.69 -21.44
CA PRO A 48 -5.75 0.48 -20.81
C PRO A 48 -6.60 0.17 -19.59
N ALA A 49 -7.17 -1.03 -19.54
CA ALA A 49 -7.89 -1.47 -18.37
C ALA A 49 -6.95 -1.30 -17.17
N THR A 50 -7.38 -0.53 -16.17
CA THR A 50 -6.68 -0.51 -14.88
C THR A 50 -6.48 -1.97 -14.48
N PRO A 51 -5.23 -2.45 -14.29
CA PRO A 51 -5.00 -3.84 -13.99
C PRO A 51 -5.82 -4.19 -12.75
N THR A 52 -6.67 -5.22 -12.87
CA THR A 52 -7.44 -5.70 -11.73
C THR A 52 -6.45 -6.04 -10.62
N PRO A 53 -6.59 -5.48 -9.41
CA PRO A 53 -5.66 -5.74 -8.33
C PRO A 53 -5.58 -7.26 -8.08
N VAL A 54 -4.36 -7.79 -8.03
CA VAL A 54 -4.10 -9.20 -7.76
C VAL A 54 -4.44 -9.47 -6.30
N VAL A 55 -5.50 -10.24 -6.05
CA VAL A 55 -5.84 -10.70 -4.70
C VAL A 55 -4.82 -11.77 -4.30
N PRO A 56 -4.16 -11.67 -3.13
CA PRO A 56 -3.23 -12.69 -2.68
C PRO A 56 -3.90 -14.06 -2.53
N ALA A 57 -3.18 -15.11 -2.92
CA ALA A 57 -3.62 -16.48 -2.69
C ALA A 57 -3.69 -16.74 -1.18
N GLY A 58 -4.82 -17.25 -0.71
CA GLY A 58 -5.04 -17.49 0.72
C GLY A 58 -5.49 -16.26 1.52
N PHE A 59 -5.78 -15.13 0.87
CA PHE A 59 -6.20 -13.88 1.52
C PHE A 59 -7.23 -14.07 2.65
N GLU A 60 -8.30 -14.84 2.43
CA GLU A 60 -9.33 -15.06 3.46
C GLU A 60 -8.80 -15.80 4.70
N THR A 61 -7.85 -16.73 4.49
CA THR A 61 -7.21 -17.47 5.59
C THR A 61 -6.27 -16.55 6.36
N ASP A 62 -5.47 -15.76 5.65
CA ASP A 62 -4.55 -14.79 6.24
C ASP A 62 -5.32 -13.67 6.96
N ALA A 63 -6.46 -13.24 6.43
CA ALA A 63 -7.34 -12.25 7.06
C ALA A 63 -7.97 -12.78 8.36
N ALA A 64 -8.47 -14.02 8.33
CA ALA A 64 -9.00 -14.69 9.51
C ALA A 64 -7.92 -14.89 10.59
N SER A 65 -6.72 -15.33 10.20
CA SER A 65 -5.59 -15.49 11.11
C SER A 65 -5.17 -14.15 11.72
N CYS A 66 -5.07 -13.10 10.90
CA CYS A 66 -4.70 -11.77 11.37
C CYS A 66 -5.70 -11.23 12.40
N THR A 67 -7.00 -11.35 12.08
CA THR A 67 -8.08 -10.90 12.96
C THR A 67 -8.11 -11.69 14.27
N ALA A 68 -7.86 -13.00 14.22
CA ALA A 68 -7.81 -13.85 15.41
C ALA A 68 -6.67 -13.45 16.37
N ASN A 69 -5.63 -12.79 15.87
CA ASN A 69 -4.52 -12.24 16.65
C ASN A 69 -4.69 -10.74 16.98
N GLY A 70 -5.88 -10.17 16.78
CA GLY A 70 -6.17 -8.76 17.09
C GLY A 70 -5.64 -7.75 16.06
N GLY A 71 -5.08 -8.24 14.95
CA GLY A 71 -4.56 -7.40 13.88
C GLY A 71 -5.60 -7.07 12.80
N LYS A 72 -5.20 -6.19 11.88
CA LYS A 72 -5.87 -5.89 10.62
C LYS A 72 -4.98 -6.35 9.47
N LEU A 73 -5.55 -7.13 8.55
CA LEU A 73 -4.89 -7.42 7.28
C LEU A 73 -5.08 -6.25 6.31
N LEU A 74 -3.98 -5.79 5.72
CA LEU A 74 -3.91 -4.77 4.71
C LEU A 74 -3.22 -5.34 3.48
N VAL A 75 -3.85 -5.22 2.32
CA VAL A 75 -3.19 -5.44 1.03
C VAL A 75 -3.16 -4.11 0.31
N GLY A 76 -1.97 -3.71 -0.14
CA GLY A 76 -1.76 -2.39 -0.70
C GLY A 76 -0.52 -2.29 -1.56
N VAL A 77 -0.36 -1.12 -2.18
CA VAL A 77 0.78 -0.80 -3.04
C VAL A 77 1.66 0.22 -2.33
N VAL A 78 2.95 -0.08 -2.24
CA VAL A 78 3.96 0.85 -1.72
C VAL A 78 3.98 2.11 -2.60
N THR A 79 3.84 3.30 -2.01
CA THR A 79 3.78 4.55 -2.77
C THR A 79 5.11 5.27 -2.86
N ASP A 80 5.97 5.11 -1.86
CA ASP A 80 7.24 5.80 -1.72
C ASP A 80 8.35 4.84 -1.28
N THR A 81 9.61 5.23 -1.46
CA THR A 81 10.75 4.45 -0.95
C THR A 81 10.66 4.38 0.58
N PRO A 82 10.79 3.19 1.20
CA PRO A 82 10.83 3.07 2.65
C PRO A 82 11.94 3.92 3.27
N TRP A 83 11.72 4.39 4.49
CA TRP A 83 12.73 5.15 5.22
C TRP A 83 12.98 4.56 6.61
N TYR A 84 14.22 4.76 7.06
CA TYR A 84 14.64 4.41 8.41
C TYR A 84 14.17 5.49 9.38
N GLU A 85 13.58 5.07 10.49
CA GLU A 85 13.26 5.93 11.64
C GLU A 85 14.00 5.38 12.87
N SER A 86 14.87 6.20 13.43
CA SER A 86 15.57 5.88 14.68
C SER A 86 14.59 5.81 15.84
N SER A 87 14.95 5.04 16.87
CA SER A 87 14.21 5.02 18.14
C SER A 87 15.11 5.42 19.30
N ASN A 88 14.52 6.05 20.31
CA ASN A 88 15.20 6.24 21.59
C ASN A 88 15.05 5.01 22.50
N ASP A 89 14.23 4.04 22.12
CA ASP A 89 14.04 2.80 22.85
C ASP A 89 15.19 1.85 22.55
N ILE A 90 15.96 1.55 23.60
CA ILE A 90 17.11 0.64 23.55
C ILE A 90 16.86 -0.47 24.56
N MET A 91 16.86 -1.71 24.08
CA MET A 91 16.74 -2.91 24.91
C MET A 91 18.05 -3.68 24.88
N GLN A 92 18.66 -3.89 26.04
CA GLN A 92 19.90 -4.65 26.18
C GLN A 92 21.04 -4.18 25.23
N GLY A 93 21.06 -2.88 24.88
CA GLY A 93 22.04 -2.30 23.95
C GLY A 93 21.63 -2.32 22.48
N VAL A 94 20.46 -2.88 22.14
CA VAL A 94 19.90 -2.93 20.78
C VAL A 94 18.86 -1.83 20.61
N GLU A 95 19.02 -1.00 19.58
CA GLU A 95 18.06 0.05 19.23
C GLU A 95 16.83 -0.56 18.54
N LEU A 96 15.62 -0.28 19.05
CA LEU A 96 14.37 -0.72 18.46
C LEU A 96 13.90 0.24 17.37
N SER A 97 14.70 0.41 16.32
CA SER A 97 14.38 1.27 15.19
C SER A 97 13.36 0.65 14.25
N HIS A 98 12.73 1.48 13.42
CA HIS A 98 11.67 1.08 12.51
C HIS A 98 12.02 1.41 11.06
N THR A 99 11.50 0.64 10.13
CA THR A 99 11.34 1.03 8.73
C THR A 99 9.90 1.42 8.52
N HIS A 100 9.68 2.63 8.03
CA HIS A 100 8.35 3.09 7.66
C HIS A 100 8.10 2.90 6.16
N ILE A 101 6.88 2.46 5.82
CA ILE A 101 6.46 2.12 4.46
C ILE A 101 5.08 2.74 4.22
N LEU A 102 5.00 3.69 3.28
CA LEU A 102 3.71 4.26 2.88
C LEU A 102 3.00 3.36 1.87
N VAL A 103 1.74 3.07 2.17
CA VAL A 103 0.95 2.09 1.42
C VAL A 103 -0.42 2.64 1.06
N LEU A 104 -0.77 2.52 -0.23
CA LEU A 104 -2.12 2.76 -0.73
C LEU A 104 -2.93 1.44 -0.68
N PRO A 105 -3.97 1.34 0.16
CA PRO A 105 -4.83 0.14 0.23
C PRO A 105 -5.51 -0.18 -1.10
N LEU A 106 -5.48 -1.45 -1.53
CA LEU A 106 -6.16 -1.92 -2.74
C LEU A 106 -7.68 -2.02 -2.55
N ALA A 107 -8.14 -2.49 -1.38
CA ALA A 107 -9.56 -2.65 -1.08
C ALA A 107 -10.30 -1.31 -0.92
N GLU A 108 -9.55 -0.22 -0.77
CA GLU A 108 -10.09 1.14 -0.66
C GLU A 108 -9.68 1.99 -1.88
N ALA A 109 -9.44 1.38 -3.05
CA ALA A 109 -9.06 2.09 -4.27
C ALA A 109 -10.11 3.16 -4.65
N GLY A 110 -9.87 4.40 -4.21
CA GLY A 110 -10.81 5.53 -4.29
C GLY A 110 -10.72 6.45 -3.06
N SER A 111 -10.44 5.87 -1.89
CA SER A 111 -9.88 6.54 -0.72
C SER A 111 -8.40 6.83 -1.02
N LYS A 112 -8.00 8.10 -0.95
CA LYS A 112 -6.60 8.52 -1.06
C LYS A 112 -5.86 8.40 0.28
N SER A 113 -6.44 7.66 1.23
CA SER A 113 -5.90 7.55 2.58
C SER A 113 -4.77 6.54 2.56
N LEU A 114 -3.56 7.04 2.77
CA LEU A 114 -2.38 6.20 2.94
C LEU A 114 -2.39 5.56 4.33
N TYR A 115 -1.78 4.39 4.41
CA TYR A 115 -1.36 3.76 5.65
C TYR A 115 0.15 3.90 5.80
N ASP A 116 0.59 4.13 7.04
CA ASP A 116 1.98 4.05 7.44
C ASP A 116 2.24 2.71 8.13
N ILE A 117 3.05 1.87 7.50
CA ILE A 117 3.48 0.59 8.07
C ILE A 117 4.81 0.83 8.79
N ALA A 118 4.84 0.60 10.10
CA ALA A 118 6.06 0.66 10.91
C ALA A 118 6.57 -0.75 11.20
N ALA A 119 7.54 -1.20 10.39
CA ALA A 119 8.21 -2.49 10.47
C ALA A 119 9.39 -2.41 11.46
N ASP A 120 9.52 -3.31 12.44
CA ASP A 120 10.64 -3.26 13.38
C ASP A 120 11.90 -3.83 12.72
N ASN A 121 12.94 -3.01 12.65
CA ASN A 121 14.16 -3.36 11.94
C ASN A 121 14.86 -4.59 12.53
N VAL A 122 14.78 -4.78 13.85
CA VAL A 122 15.42 -5.91 14.57
C VAL A 122 14.97 -7.29 14.09
N PHE A 123 13.88 -7.39 13.33
CA PHE A 123 13.40 -8.65 12.75
C PHE A 123 13.67 -8.79 11.25
N ALA A 124 14.26 -7.78 10.62
CA ALA A 124 14.82 -7.89 9.28
C ALA A 124 16.17 -8.62 9.35
N THR A 125 16.46 -9.49 8.38
CA THR A 125 17.69 -10.31 8.39
C THR A 125 18.97 -9.50 8.20
N GLY A 126 18.87 -8.31 7.59
CA GLY A 126 19.98 -7.40 7.37
C GLY A 126 20.16 -6.36 8.48
N TYR A 127 19.37 -6.41 9.55
CA TYR A 127 19.61 -5.53 10.70
C TYR A 127 20.79 -6.03 11.51
N ASP A 128 21.73 -5.13 11.77
CA ASP A 128 22.94 -5.40 12.51
C ASP A 128 23.23 -4.22 13.43
N GLN A 129 23.08 -4.44 14.74
CA GLN A 129 23.35 -3.43 15.78
C GLN A 129 24.79 -2.87 15.73
N ALA A 130 25.74 -3.62 15.16
CA ALA A 130 27.12 -3.19 15.04
C ALA A 130 27.33 -2.27 13.82
N GLN A 131 26.36 -2.17 12.91
CA GLN A 131 26.45 -1.26 11.78
C GLN A 131 25.99 0.14 12.17
N PRO A 132 26.84 1.17 11.96
CA PRO A 132 26.52 2.53 12.34
C PRO A 132 25.55 3.21 11.37
N LEU A 133 25.11 2.51 10.32
CA LEU A 133 24.30 3.08 9.25
C LEU A 133 22.83 2.99 9.64
N GLN A 134 22.23 4.16 9.89
CA GLN A 134 20.80 4.37 10.08
C GLN A 134 20.06 4.22 8.76
N GLU A 135 20.09 3.01 8.20
CA GLU A 135 19.56 2.65 6.89
C GLU A 135 18.53 1.54 7.01
N VAL A 136 17.60 1.50 6.05
CA VAL A 136 16.60 0.44 5.97
C VAL A 136 17.34 -0.90 5.76
N PRO A 137 17.14 -1.91 6.63
CA PRO A 137 17.82 -3.19 6.52
C PRO A 137 17.25 -4.05 5.38
N ASN A 138 18.03 -5.01 4.90
CA ASN A 138 17.49 -6.07 4.04
C ASN A 138 16.56 -7.01 4.85
N PRO A 139 15.46 -7.54 4.29
CA PRO A 139 14.95 -7.34 2.94
C PRO A 139 14.01 -6.13 2.79
N LEU A 140 13.75 -5.37 3.84
CA LEU A 140 12.86 -4.19 3.79
C LEU A 140 13.33 -3.15 2.76
N ASN A 141 14.64 -3.01 2.56
CA ASN A 141 15.24 -2.11 1.57
C ASN A 141 14.99 -2.50 0.10
N THR A 142 14.41 -3.67 -0.15
CA THR A 142 14.04 -4.12 -1.50
C THR A 142 12.66 -3.62 -1.93
N LEU A 143 11.87 -3.09 -0.99
CA LEU A 143 10.57 -2.52 -1.30
C LEU A 143 10.75 -1.20 -2.06
N THR A 144 10.02 -1.07 -3.17
CA THR A 144 10.06 0.11 -4.04
C THR A 144 8.64 0.57 -4.34
N PRO A 145 8.43 1.84 -4.75
CA PRO A 145 7.14 2.29 -5.25
C PRO A 145 6.57 1.34 -6.31
N GLY A 146 5.32 0.93 -6.14
CA GLY A 146 4.65 -0.04 -7.01
C GLY A 146 4.70 -1.50 -6.52
N THR A 147 5.53 -1.83 -5.53
CA THR A 147 5.51 -3.17 -4.92
C THR A 147 4.16 -3.40 -4.24
N THR A 148 3.51 -4.52 -4.54
CA THR A 148 2.29 -4.94 -3.83
C THR A 148 2.69 -5.75 -2.61
N ILE A 149 2.11 -5.44 -1.46
CA ILE A 149 2.40 -6.10 -0.19
C ILE A 149 1.11 -6.53 0.50
N GLU A 150 1.24 -7.53 1.37
CA GLU A 150 0.27 -7.91 2.37
C GLU A 150 0.91 -7.75 3.75
N ALA A 151 0.22 -7.05 4.63
CA ALA A 151 0.68 -6.78 5.99
C ALA A 151 -0.43 -7.09 7.00
N CYS A 152 -0.11 -7.82 8.06
CA CYS A 152 -0.98 -8.05 9.20
C CYS A 152 -0.36 -7.47 10.45
N GLY A 153 -1.04 -6.56 11.15
CA GLY A 153 -0.55 -6.02 12.42
C GLY A 153 -1.59 -5.19 13.15
N ILE A 154 -1.23 -4.58 14.27
CA ILE A 154 -2.13 -3.70 15.03
C ILE A 154 -2.20 -2.34 14.37
N THR A 155 -3.42 -1.82 14.23
CA THR A 155 -3.62 -0.47 13.70
C THR A 155 -3.32 0.60 14.75
N TYR A 156 -2.69 1.69 14.32
CA TYR A 156 -2.54 2.89 15.13
C TYR A 156 -2.97 4.14 14.36
N THR A 157 -3.13 5.25 15.07
CA THR A 157 -3.40 6.56 14.46
C THR A 157 -2.24 7.50 14.75
N GLN A 158 -1.99 8.42 13.83
CA GLN A 158 -0.93 9.42 13.95
C GLN A 158 -1.37 10.76 13.38
N THR A 159 -0.67 11.83 13.78
CA THR A 159 -0.85 13.13 13.15
C THR A 159 -0.05 13.16 11.85
N PRO A 160 -0.68 13.38 10.68
CA PRO A 160 0.04 13.51 9.42
C PRO A 160 1.12 14.58 9.47
N ASN A 161 2.26 14.30 8.86
CA ASN A 161 3.36 15.24 8.70
C ASN A 161 3.94 15.15 7.28
N ALA A 162 5.01 15.91 7.01
CA ALA A 162 5.61 15.97 5.68
C ALA A 162 6.25 14.65 5.23
N GLN A 163 6.78 13.87 6.17
CA GLN A 163 7.42 12.58 5.91
C GLN A 163 6.39 11.47 5.77
N SER A 164 5.41 11.43 6.70
CA SER A 164 4.29 10.49 6.66
C SER A 164 2.95 11.24 6.64
N PRO A 165 2.35 11.42 5.45
CA PRO A 165 1.06 12.08 5.30
C PRO A 165 -0.13 11.19 5.70
N ALA A 166 0.11 9.93 6.10
CA ALA A 166 -0.90 9.01 6.58
C ALA A 166 -1.39 9.42 7.98
N SER A 167 -2.69 9.26 8.24
CA SER A 167 -3.30 9.44 9.57
C SER A 167 -3.53 8.13 10.31
N GLN A 168 -3.39 7.01 9.60
CA GLN A 168 -3.54 5.66 10.10
C GLN A 168 -2.28 4.87 9.76
N GLY A 169 -1.98 3.88 10.57
CA GLY A 169 -0.87 2.99 10.32
C GLY A 169 -1.11 1.60 10.86
N ILE A 170 -0.16 0.71 10.58
CA ILE A 170 -0.09 -0.63 11.14
C ILE A 170 1.31 -0.81 11.73
N HIS A 171 1.37 -1.30 12.96
CA HIS A 171 2.59 -1.68 13.67
C HIS A 171 2.65 -3.21 13.79
N PHE A 172 3.85 -3.79 13.82
CA PHE A 172 4.09 -5.23 13.76
C PHE A 172 5.06 -5.66 14.86
N VAL A 173 4.77 -6.77 15.54
CA VAL A 173 5.70 -7.50 16.42
C VAL A 173 5.80 -8.94 15.89
N HIS A 174 6.96 -9.60 16.00
CA HIS A 174 7.35 -10.60 15.01
C HIS A 174 7.46 -12.05 15.52
N ILE A 175 7.28 -12.94 14.53
CA ILE A 175 7.54 -14.38 14.42
C ILE A 175 6.83 -15.35 15.39
N ASN A 176 5.99 -16.18 14.76
CA ASN A 176 5.11 -17.21 15.28
C ASN A 176 5.85 -18.47 15.83
N ASN A 177 6.47 -18.39 17.02
CA ASN A 177 7.05 -19.56 17.68
C ASN A 177 6.62 -19.86 19.15
N ASN A 178 5.63 -19.16 19.72
CA ASN A 178 4.92 -19.45 21.01
C ASN A 178 5.71 -19.37 22.35
N PRO A 179 5.03 -19.15 23.53
CA PRO A 179 3.65 -18.71 23.73
C PRO A 179 3.55 -17.21 24.06
N ILE A 180 2.51 -16.61 23.50
CA ILE A 180 1.98 -15.29 23.80
C ILE A 180 1.63 -15.19 25.30
N VAL A 181 2.07 -14.13 25.98
CA VAL A 181 1.50 -13.73 27.29
C VAL A 181 0.01 -13.46 27.08
N PRO A 182 -0.92 -14.05 27.87
CA PRO A 182 -2.37 -13.85 27.67
C PRO A 182 -2.73 -12.35 27.59
N GLY A 183 -2.98 -11.85 26.36
CA GLY A 183 -3.35 -10.47 26.04
C GLY A 183 -2.28 -9.53 25.41
N LYS A 184 -1.11 -10.00 24.92
CA LYS A 184 0.01 -9.08 24.61
C LYS A 184 1.02 -9.36 23.48
N THR A 185 0.90 -10.36 22.60
CA THR A 185 1.85 -10.47 21.47
C THR A 185 1.11 -10.53 20.15
N ASP A 186 1.37 -9.54 19.31
CA ASP A 186 0.66 -9.33 18.06
C ASP A 186 1.43 -10.03 16.94
N ASN A 187 0.97 -11.21 16.52
CA ASN A 187 1.60 -12.04 15.49
C ASN A 187 1.50 -11.38 14.11
N GLY A 188 2.37 -10.42 13.83
CA GLY A 188 2.39 -9.70 12.57
C GLY A 188 3.19 -10.38 11.45
N TRP A 189 2.96 -9.93 10.22
CA TRP A 189 3.83 -10.23 9.08
C TRP A 189 3.77 -9.13 8.03
N LEU A 190 4.83 -9.07 7.23
CA LEU A 190 4.92 -8.26 6.02
C LEU A 190 5.45 -9.14 4.89
N LYS A 191 4.66 -9.33 3.83
CA LYS A 191 4.99 -10.18 2.68
C LYS A 191 4.80 -9.41 1.38
N ILE A 192 5.60 -9.74 0.36
CA ILE A 192 5.39 -9.26 -1.01
C ILE A 192 4.32 -10.13 -1.67
N VAL A 193 3.37 -9.50 -2.35
CA VAL A 193 2.40 -10.15 -3.23
C VAL A 193 2.97 -10.16 -4.64
N ASN A 194 3.37 -11.34 -5.11
CA ASN A 194 3.91 -11.50 -6.47
C ASN A 194 2.81 -11.32 -7.51
N ASN A 195 3.20 -11.03 -8.76
CA ASN A 195 2.26 -10.81 -9.88
C ASN A 195 1.31 -11.98 -10.15
N ASN A 196 1.66 -13.21 -9.72
CA ASN A 196 0.82 -14.40 -9.84
C ASN A 196 -0.08 -14.63 -8.61
N GLY A 197 -0.11 -13.70 -7.65
CA GLY A 197 -0.87 -13.78 -6.40
C GLY A 197 -0.20 -14.60 -5.30
N THR A 198 0.97 -15.21 -5.53
CA THR A 198 1.71 -15.91 -4.47
C THR A 198 2.37 -14.92 -3.52
N LEU A 199 2.47 -15.28 -2.25
CA LEU A 199 3.15 -14.48 -1.22
C LEU A 199 4.64 -14.88 -1.12
N SER A 200 5.50 -13.91 -0.85
CA SER A 200 6.88 -14.18 -0.42
C SER A 200 6.92 -14.73 1.02
N ASP A 201 8.11 -15.11 1.45
CA ASP A 201 8.38 -15.25 2.89
C ASP A 201 8.16 -13.91 3.61
N ASN A 202 7.93 -13.98 4.93
CA ASN A 202 7.80 -12.79 5.76
C ASN A 202 9.14 -12.03 5.78
N LEU A 203 9.10 -10.74 5.45
CA LEU A 203 10.26 -9.86 5.39
C LEU A 203 10.88 -9.59 6.77
N GLU A 204 10.10 -9.81 7.83
CA GLU A 204 10.50 -9.59 9.21
C GLU A 204 10.40 -10.89 10.02
N ALA A 205 11.23 -11.87 9.65
CA ALA A 205 11.23 -13.22 10.22
C ALA A 205 12.57 -13.64 10.83
N ASN A 206 13.49 -12.70 11.09
CA ASN A 206 14.79 -12.99 11.71
C ASN A 206 14.63 -13.25 13.22
N PRO A 207 14.94 -14.45 13.74
CA PRO A 207 14.81 -14.76 15.16
C PRO A 207 15.96 -14.24 16.04
N GLU A 208 17.01 -13.67 15.44
CA GLU A 208 18.25 -13.29 16.12
C GLU A 208 18.03 -12.48 17.40
N TYR A 209 17.10 -11.52 17.37
CA TYR A 209 16.85 -10.58 18.47
C TYR A 209 15.65 -10.95 19.35
N LEU A 210 15.07 -12.15 19.20
CA LEU A 210 13.94 -12.59 20.03
C LEU A 210 14.27 -12.65 21.54
N TYR A 211 15.55 -12.78 21.89
CA TYR A 211 15.99 -12.77 23.29
C TYR A 211 15.72 -11.46 24.03
N LEU A 212 15.44 -10.37 23.32
CA LEU A 212 15.17 -9.08 23.94
C LEU A 212 13.91 -9.12 24.84
N TRP A 213 12.96 -10.02 24.55
CA TRP A 213 11.69 -10.16 25.25
C TRP A 213 11.56 -11.45 26.10
N ASN A 214 12.68 -12.14 26.34
CA ASN A 214 12.74 -13.36 27.16
C ASN A 214 13.34 -13.13 28.55
#